data_AF-A0A9X1YF80-F1
#
_entry.id   AF-A0A9X1YF80-F1
#
_cell.length_a   1.000
_cell.length_b   1.000
_cell.length_c   1.000
_cell.angle_alpha   90.00
_cell.angle_beta   90.00
_cell.angle_gamma   90.00
#
_symmetry.space_group_name_H-M   'P 1'
#
loop_
_entity.id
_entity.type
_entity.pdbx_description
1 polymer ?
#
loop_
_entity_poly.entity_id
_entity_poly.type
_entity_poly.pdbx_seq_one_letter_code
_entity_poly.pdbx_strand_id
1 'polypeptide(L)'
;MPDVYPKVDALDGHDLVGTRHLVAPLESAALYNGPPSEGAELKPTSANGTRVSWEFDEPMRGGVWVQCAYGHNALRLSRPLPMAPTICVAKYGKELAPQPRHIDFSCR
;
A
#
# COMPACT_ATOMS: atom_id res chain seq x y z
N MET A 1 21.19 -6.38 5.82
CA MET A 1 20.22 -6.07 6.90
C MET A 1 18.89 -5.80 6.21
N PRO A 2 17.82 -6.58 6.41
CA PRO A 2 16.54 -6.29 5.77
C PRO A 2 15.88 -5.10 6.48
N ASP A 3 15.68 -4.01 5.74
CA ASP A 3 14.95 -2.84 6.20
C ASP A 3 13.47 -3.22 6.37
N VAL A 4 13.05 -3.37 7.63
CA VAL A 4 11.65 -3.64 8.00
C VAL A 4 10.95 -2.29 7.95
N TYR A 5 10.17 -2.07 6.90
CA TYR A 5 9.30 -0.90 6.82
C TYR A 5 8.39 -0.87 8.05
N PRO A 6 8.15 0.30 8.66
CA PRO A 6 7.24 0.39 9.77
C PRO A 6 5.89 -0.16 9.32
N LYS A 7 5.34 -1.07 10.13
CA LYS A 7 3.95 -1.48 10.06
C LYS A 7 3.13 -0.21 9.86
N VAL A 8 2.30 -0.19 8.83
CA VAL A 8 1.24 0.81 8.70
C VAL A 8 0.16 0.48 9.74
N ASP A 9 0.54 0.53 11.02
CA ASP A 9 -0.41 0.71 12.09
C ASP A 9 -1.13 2.03 11.80
N ALA A 10 -2.46 1.99 11.89
CA ALA A 10 -3.32 3.13 11.68
C ALA A 10 -2.70 4.38 12.31
N LEU A 11 -2.50 5.40 11.47
CA LEU A 11 -1.87 6.68 11.77
C LEU A 11 -2.00 7.07 13.24
N ASP A 12 -0.85 7.11 13.93
CA ASP A 12 -0.72 7.70 15.26
C ASP A 12 -1.27 9.14 15.20
N GLY A 13 -2.21 9.38 16.09
CA GLY A 13 -3.14 10.49 15.99
C GLY A 13 -2.47 11.83 16.21
N HIS A 14 -2.59 12.71 15.22
CA HIS A 14 -2.70 14.13 15.48
C HIS A 14 -3.92 14.67 14.73
N ASP A 15 -4.94 14.97 15.53
CA ASP A 15 -6.16 15.72 15.20
C ASP A 15 -7.24 14.99 14.38
N LEU A 16 -7.98 14.10 15.04
CA LEU A 16 -9.35 13.76 14.66
C LEU A 16 -10.24 13.82 15.91
N VAL A 17 -10.50 15.04 16.38
CA VAL A 17 -11.61 15.31 17.31
C VAL A 17 -12.90 14.99 16.57
N GLY A 18 -13.43 13.76 16.73
CA GLY A 18 -14.86 13.54 16.53
C GLY A 18 -15.36 12.25 15.86
N THR A 19 -14.54 11.28 15.46
CA THR A 19 -15.11 10.06 14.81
C THR A 19 -14.54 8.76 15.37
N ARG A 20 -14.89 8.47 16.62
CA ARG A 20 -14.93 7.10 17.13
C ARG A 20 -16.03 6.35 16.38
N HIS A 21 -15.74 5.68 15.24
CA HIS A 21 -16.41 4.45 14.73
C HIS A 21 -16.24 4.13 13.24
N LEU A 22 -15.56 4.94 12.43
CA LEU A 22 -15.46 4.68 10.99
C LEU A 22 -14.00 4.48 10.56
N VAL A 23 -13.37 3.42 11.05
CA VAL A 23 -12.16 2.91 10.39
C VAL A 23 -12.66 2.20 9.14
N ALA A 24 -12.74 2.94 8.02
CA ALA A 24 -13.07 2.36 6.73
C ALA A 24 -12.12 1.20 6.47
N PRO A 25 -12.62 -0.01 6.16
CA PRO A 25 -11.77 -1.17 5.98
C PRO A 25 -10.83 -0.91 4.79
N LEU A 26 -9.56 -1.28 4.97
CA LEU A 26 -8.61 -1.33 3.86
C LEU A 26 -9.04 -2.46 2.93
N GLU A 27 -9.15 -2.17 1.64
CA GLU A 27 -9.65 -3.14 0.65
C GLU A 27 -8.54 -3.59 -0.29
N SER A 28 -7.76 -2.64 -0.78
CA SER A 28 -6.76 -2.87 -1.80
C SER A 28 -5.60 -1.89 -1.66
N ALA A 29 -4.46 -2.30 -2.21
CA ALA A 29 -3.36 -1.39 -2.47
C ALA A 29 -2.74 -1.70 -3.83
N ALA A 30 -2.30 -0.64 -4.49
CA ALA A 30 -1.66 -0.69 -5.79
C ALA A 30 -0.40 0.20 -5.81
N LEU A 31 0.56 -0.17 -6.66
CA LEU A 31 1.77 0.62 -6.88
C LEU A 31 1.62 1.45 -8.15
N TYR A 32 2.26 2.61 -8.20
CA TYR A 32 2.20 3.56 -9.31
C TYR A 32 3.61 4.03 -9.67
N ASN A 33 3.85 4.28 -10.97
CA ASN A 33 5.07 4.92 -11.45
C ASN A 33 4.86 6.43 -11.44
N GLY A 34 5.31 7.11 -10.38
CA GLY A 34 4.98 8.50 -10.11
C GLY A 34 3.70 8.69 -9.29
N PRO A 35 3.37 9.94 -8.95
CA PRO A 35 2.19 10.27 -8.16
C PRO A 35 0.93 9.72 -8.83
N PRO A 36 -0.05 9.14 -8.11
CA PRO A 36 -1.22 8.51 -8.74
C PRO A 36 -2.09 9.45 -9.59
N SER A 37 -1.93 10.78 -9.44
CA SER A 37 -2.62 11.79 -10.27
C SER A 37 -1.99 11.97 -11.66
N GLU A 38 -0.72 11.59 -11.83
CA GLU A 38 0.06 11.81 -13.06
C GLU A 38 0.64 10.50 -13.63
N GLY A 39 0.84 9.51 -12.76
CA GLY A 39 1.46 8.23 -13.02
C GLY A 39 0.47 7.14 -13.38
N ALA A 40 1.00 6.05 -13.93
CA ALA A 40 0.23 4.85 -14.25
C ALA A 40 0.32 3.84 -13.11
N GLU A 41 -0.78 3.12 -12.87
CA GLU A 41 -0.79 1.95 -12.00
C GLU A 41 0.13 0.86 -12.57
N LEU A 42 0.97 0.32 -11.70
CA LEU A 42 1.94 -0.72 -12.00
C LEU A 42 1.27 -2.09 -11.91
N LYS A 43 1.36 -2.83 -13.02
CA LYS A 43 0.86 -4.20 -13.08
C LYS A 43 1.71 -5.11 -12.16
N PRO A 44 1.08 -5.92 -11.30
CA PRO A 44 1.82 -6.89 -10.50
C PRO A 44 2.43 -7.98 -11.37
N THR A 45 3.65 -8.39 -11.04
CA THR A 45 4.33 -9.54 -11.65
C THR A 45 3.64 -10.84 -11.24
N SER A 46 3.17 -10.91 -10.00
CA SER A 46 2.40 -12.06 -9.50
C SER A 46 1.37 -11.63 -8.46
N ALA A 47 0.21 -12.27 -8.51
CA ALA A 47 -0.86 -12.09 -7.53
C ALA A 47 -1.41 -13.46 -7.12
N ASN A 48 -1.24 -13.79 -5.85
CA ASN A 48 -1.87 -14.92 -5.18
C ASN A 48 -2.81 -14.33 -4.11
N GLY A 49 -3.91 -15.00 -3.74
CA GLY A 49 -5.05 -14.38 -3.05
C GLY A 49 -4.75 -13.56 -1.78
N THR A 50 -3.57 -13.68 -1.16
CA THR A 50 -3.11 -12.82 -0.05
C THR A 50 -1.77 -12.13 -0.28
N ARG A 51 -1.14 -12.31 -1.43
CA ARG A 51 0.20 -11.84 -1.70
C ARG A 51 0.30 -11.34 -3.13
N VAL A 52 0.65 -10.07 -3.27
CA VAL A 52 0.88 -9.44 -4.57
C VAL A 52 2.33 -8.98 -4.61
N SER A 53 3.02 -9.22 -5.72
CA SER A 53 4.40 -8.81 -5.90
C SER A 53 4.60 -8.06 -7.21
N TRP A 54 5.48 -7.08 -7.14
CA TRP A 54 5.97 -6.29 -8.25
C TRP A 54 7.48 -6.41 -8.28
N GLU A 55 8.01 -6.69 -9.47
CA GLU A 55 9.44 -6.75 -9.76
C GLU A 55 9.73 -5.69 -10.81
N PHE A 56 10.83 -4.96 -10.61
CA PHE A 56 11.20 -3.82 -11.43
C PHE A 56 12.60 -4.08 -12.01
N ASP A 57 12.68 -4.28 -13.32
CA ASP A 57 13.96 -4.47 -14.03
C ASP A 57 14.80 -3.18 -14.07
N GLU A 58 14.14 -2.02 -14.05
CA GLU A 58 14.78 -0.70 -14.10
C GLU A 58 14.23 0.24 -13.03
N PRO A 59 15.07 1.14 -12.48
CA PRO A 59 14.61 2.14 -11.53
C PRO A 59 13.59 3.09 -12.18
N MET A 60 12.41 3.18 -11.57
CA MET A 60 11.30 4.02 -12.05
C MET A 60 11.68 5.50 -11.93
N ARG A 61 11.77 6.21 -13.06
CA ARG A 61 12.15 7.64 -13.10
C ARG A 61 11.20 8.53 -12.28
N GLY A 62 9.91 8.17 -12.20
CA GLY A 62 8.91 8.89 -11.39
C GLY A 62 8.92 8.52 -9.91
N GLY A 63 9.78 7.58 -9.50
CA GLY A 63 9.68 6.90 -8.21
C GLY A 63 8.49 5.96 -8.15
N VAL A 64 8.47 5.10 -7.13
CA VAL A 64 7.35 4.20 -6.89
C VAL A 64 6.46 4.82 -5.84
N TRP A 65 5.17 4.89 -6.12
CA TRP A 65 4.15 5.33 -5.17
C TRP A 65 3.27 4.16 -4.78
N VAL A 66 2.82 4.15 -3.53
CA VAL A 66 1.78 3.23 -3.09
C VAL A 66 0.51 4.00 -2.86
N GLN A 67 -0.61 3.46 -3.34
CA GLN A 67 -1.94 3.96 -3.05
C GLN A 67 -2.78 2.85 -2.40
N CYS A 68 -3.38 3.16 -1.26
CA CYS A 68 -4.29 2.29 -0.54
C CYS A 68 -5.73 2.82 -0.67
N ALA A 69 -6.68 1.93 -0.94
CA ALA A 69 -8.10 2.24 -1.03
C ALA A 69 -8.85 1.70 0.20
N TYR A 70 -9.73 2.53 0.75
CA TYR A 70 -10.52 2.24 1.94
C TYR A 70 -12.01 2.47 1.69
N GLY A 71 -12.84 1.61 2.28
CA GLY A 71 -14.30 1.81 2.35
C GLY A 71 -14.99 1.98 0.99
N HIS A 72 -14.85 1.00 0.11
CA HIS A 72 -15.34 0.98 -1.27
C HIS A 72 -14.80 2.13 -2.12
N ASN A 73 -13.49 2.38 -2.05
CA ASN A 73 -12.81 3.52 -2.68
C ASN A 73 -13.29 4.91 -2.21
N ALA A 74 -14.03 5.01 -1.11
CA ALA A 74 -14.46 6.30 -0.56
C ALA A 74 -13.27 7.16 -0.09
N LEU A 75 -12.17 6.51 0.32
CA LEU A 75 -10.93 7.18 0.68
C LEU A 75 -9.75 6.51 -0.02
N ARG A 76 -8.86 7.32 -0.61
CA ARG A 76 -7.61 6.87 -1.23
C ARG A 76 -6.45 7.63 -0.62
N LEU A 77 -5.53 6.91 0.01
CA LEU A 77 -4.31 7.49 0.56
C LEU A 77 -3.12 7.07 -0.29
N SER A 78 -2.30 8.02 -0.70
CA SER A 78 -1.10 7.76 -1.49
C SER A 78 0.14 8.34 -0.83
N ARG A 79 1.24 7.60 -0.91
CA ARG A 79 2.55 8.08 -0.45
C ARG A 79 3.66 7.63 -1.40
N PRO A 80 4.73 8.42 -1.55
CA PRO A 80 5.93 7.97 -2.24
C PRO A 80 6.63 6.88 -1.41
N LEU A 81 7.23 5.90 -2.07
CA LEU A 81 8.16 4.99 -1.43
C LEU A 81 9.56 5.64 -1.40
N PRO A 82 10.23 5.64 -0.23
CA PRO A 82 11.45 6.42 -0.01
C PRO A 82 12.69 5.93 -0.78
N MET A 83 12.61 4.78 -1.44
CA MET A 83 13.67 4.23 -2.29
C MET A 83 13.09 3.78 -3.62
N ALA A 84 13.94 3.55 -4.63
CA ALA A 84 13.56 2.89 -5.88
C ALA A 84 13.69 1.37 -5.68
N PRO A 85 12.65 0.68 -5.20
CA PRO A 85 12.73 -0.76 -5.00
C PRO A 85 12.94 -1.46 -6.33
N THR A 86 13.67 -2.58 -6.27
CA THR A 86 13.75 -3.59 -7.32
C THR A 86 12.63 -4.62 -7.16
N ILE A 87 12.17 -4.84 -5.93
CA ILE A 87 11.04 -5.73 -5.64
C ILE A 87 10.16 -5.12 -4.55
N CYS A 88 8.85 -5.18 -4.74
CA CYS A 88 7.87 -4.88 -3.70
C CYS A 88 6.90 -6.04 -3.54
N VAL A 89 6.60 -6.38 -2.30
CA VAL A 89 5.62 -7.43 -1.96
C VAL A 89 4.60 -6.85 -0.99
N ALA A 90 3.34 -6.87 -1.39
CA ALA A 90 2.19 -6.60 -0.52
C ALA A 90 1.65 -7.92 0.02
N LYS A 91 1.50 -8.04 1.34
CA LYS A 91 0.82 -9.16 1.99
C LYS A 91 -0.45 -8.65 2.66
N TYR A 92 -1.58 -9.22 2.25
CA TYR A 92 -2.87 -8.96 2.85
C TYR A 92 -3.03 -9.83 4.09
N GLY A 93 -3.15 -9.18 5.24
CA GLY A 93 -3.43 -9.86 6.50
C GLY A 93 -4.78 -10.56 6.46
N LYS A 94 -4.80 -11.89 6.46
CA LYS A 94 -6.00 -12.67 6.79
C LYS A 94 -6.15 -12.69 8.31
N GLU A 95 -6.57 -11.59 8.92
CA GLU A 95 -7.30 -11.74 10.17
C GLU A 95 -8.71 -12.24 9.87
N LEU A 96 -9.31 -12.97 10.81
CA LEU A 96 -10.58 -13.72 10.73
C LEU A 96 -11.84 -12.90 10.33
N ALA A 97 -11.68 -11.69 9.82
CA ALA A 97 -12.73 -10.85 9.27
C ALA A 97 -12.73 -10.91 7.72
N PRO A 98 -13.88 -10.69 7.05
CA PRO A 98 -14.00 -10.74 5.60
C PRO A 98 -13.22 -9.65 4.84
N GLN A 99 -12.50 -8.75 5.52
CA GLN A 99 -11.82 -7.61 4.93
C GLN A 99 -10.39 -7.50 5.50
N PRO A 100 -9.36 -7.32 4.64
CA PRO A 100 -7.97 -7.22 5.08
C PRO A 100 -7.79 -5.96 5.93
N ARG A 101 -7.53 -6.11 7.23
CA ARG A 101 -7.36 -4.95 8.12
C ARG A 101 -5.99 -4.27 7.96
N HIS A 102 -5.02 -4.97 7.38
CA HIS A 102 -3.67 -4.48 7.17
C HIS A 102 -3.07 -5.04 5.88
N ILE A 103 -2.26 -4.22 5.21
CA ILE A 103 -1.39 -4.64 4.11
C ILE A 103 0.04 -4.35 4.51
N ASP A 104 0.85 -5.40 4.59
CA ASP A 104 2.28 -5.28 4.85
C ASP A 104 3.03 -5.10 3.52
N PHE A 105 3.76 -4.01 3.39
CA PHE A 105 4.61 -3.73 2.24
C PHE A 105 6.08 -3.99 2.59
N SER A 106 6.67 -4.95 1.89
CA SER A 106 8.10 -5.23 1.94
C SER A 106 8.72 -4.87 0.59
N CYS A 107 9.44 -3.73 0.53
CA CYS A 107 10.10 -3.25 -0.67
C CYS A 107 11.63 -3.30 -0.49
N ARG A 108 12.39 -3.76 -1.49
CA ARG A 108 13.86 -3.90 -1.41
C ARG A 108 14.54 -3.41 -2.67
#